data_AF-A0AAV5TYN7-F1
#
_entry.id   AF-A0AAV5TYN7-F1
#
_cell.length_a   1.000
_cell.length_b   1.000
_cell.length_c   1.000
_cell.angle_alpha   90.00
_cell.angle_beta   90.00
_cell.angle_gamma   90.00
#
_symmetry.space_group_name_H-M   'P 1'
#
loop_
_entity.id
_entity.type
_entity.pdbx_description
1 polymer ?
#
loop_
_entity_poly.entity_id
_entity_poly.type
_entity_poly.pdbx_seq_one_letter_code
_entity_poly.pdbx_strand_id
1 'polypeptide(L)'
;MFFVLFVFSVIFQSTEAVADPEMFMEPIDMIRYWGYPAELHDVLTADGYILDLFRIPHGRHSEANASCFPDASCHRPVVLMDHGLSASSAEFIVNPPESSAAYILADAGFDVFLLNHRGSTHGKRHVSIAPWSNKFWHFTYVVCIMLF
;
A
#
# COMPACT_ATOMS: atom_id res chain seq x y z
N MET A 1 -5.70 2.44 -64.33
CA MET A 1 -4.45 3.06 -63.84
C MET A 1 -4.70 3.48 -62.38
N PHE A 2 -4.87 2.51 -61.48
CA PHE A 2 -3.84 2.04 -60.52
C PHE A 2 -3.40 3.09 -59.46
N PHE A 3 -4.33 3.81 -58.81
CA PHE A 3 -3.93 4.78 -57.78
C PHE A 3 -4.94 5.00 -56.63
N VAL A 4 -5.69 3.96 -56.20
CA VAL A 4 -6.62 4.12 -55.04
C VAL A 4 -6.56 2.95 -54.04
N LEU A 5 -5.53 2.10 -54.08
CA LEU A 5 -5.42 0.95 -53.14
C LEU A 5 -4.10 0.92 -52.36
N PHE A 6 -3.34 2.00 -52.37
CA PHE A 6 -2.07 2.07 -51.64
C PHE A 6 -2.17 3.19 -50.60
N VAL A 7 -1.92 2.89 -49.33
CA VAL A 7 -1.86 3.81 -48.19
C VAL A 7 -3.19 4.07 -47.46
N PHE A 8 -3.90 3.01 -47.07
CA PHE A 8 -4.55 2.97 -45.74
C PHE A 8 -4.49 1.54 -45.19
N SER A 9 -3.31 0.92 -45.26
CA SER A 9 -2.94 -0.07 -44.26
C SER A 9 -2.70 0.71 -42.97
N VAL A 10 -3.80 1.08 -42.29
CA VAL A 10 -3.74 1.39 -40.86
C VAL A 10 -3.26 0.08 -40.25
N ILE A 11 -1.95 0.00 -40.02
CA ILE A 11 -1.38 -0.98 -39.12
C ILE A 11 -2.06 -0.65 -37.79
N PHE A 12 -3.11 -1.41 -37.46
CA PHE A 12 -3.51 -1.60 -36.08
C PHE A 12 -2.32 -2.28 -35.43
N GLN A 13 -1.34 -1.47 -35.03
CA GLN A 13 -0.33 -1.91 -34.11
C GLN A 13 -1.13 -2.09 -32.83
N SER A 14 -1.52 -3.33 -32.53
CA SER A 14 -1.84 -3.70 -31.17
C SER A 14 -0.59 -3.32 -30.39
N THR A 15 -0.63 -2.18 -29.70
CA THR A 15 0.25 -1.98 -28.58
C THR A 15 -0.11 -3.13 -27.66
N GLU A 16 0.72 -4.17 -27.61
CA GLU A 16 0.75 -5.08 -26.47
C GLU A 16 0.65 -4.16 -25.25
N ALA A 17 -0.46 -4.20 -24.53
CA ALA A 17 -0.63 -3.36 -23.36
C ALA A 17 0.46 -3.81 -22.40
N VAL A 18 1.52 -3.01 -22.30
CA VAL A 18 2.59 -3.28 -21.35
C VAL A 18 1.90 -3.25 -19.99
N ALA A 19 1.91 -4.40 -19.31
CA ALA A 19 1.29 -4.51 -18.00
C ALA A 19 1.91 -3.47 -17.08
N ASP A 20 1.06 -2.80 -16.30
CA ASP A 20 1.52 -1.88 -15.28
C ASP A 20 2.51 -2.62 -14.36
N PRO A 21 3.73 -2.11 -14.16
CA PRO A 21 4.72 -2.79 -13.32
C PRO A 21 4.21 -3.01 -11.88
N GLU A 22 3.31 -2.15 -11.38
CA GLU A 22 2.72 -2.27 -10.03
C GLU A 22 1.88 -3.55 -9.87
N MET A 23 1.39 -4.14 -10.96
CA MET A 23 0.59 -5.38 -10.96
C MET A 23 1.28 -6.54 -10.24
N PHE A 24 2.61 -6.56 -10.22
CA PHE A 24 3.42 -7.63 -9.67
C PHE A 24 4.26 -7.20 -8.46
N MET A 25 4.03 -5.99 -7.94
CA MET A 25 4.78 -5.45 -6.81
C MET A 25 4.09 -5.74 -5.48
N GLU A 26 4.89 -5.95 -4.44
CA GLU A 26 4.41 -5.86 -3.06
C GLU A 26 4.17 -4.39 -2.70
N PRO A 27 3.24 -4.09 -1.76
CA PRO A 27 2.93 -2.71 -1.38
C PRO A 27 4.15 -1.87 -0.98
N ILE A 28 5.13 -2.48 -0.29
CA ILE A 28 6.35 -1.79 0.11
C ILE A 28 7.19 -1.34 -1.10
N ASP A 29 7.19 -2.13 -2.18
CA ASP A 29 7.92 -1.83 -3.40
C ASP A 29 7.16 -0.83 -4.27
N MET A 30 5.82 -0.86 -4.26
CA MET A 30 4.98 0.18 -4.89
C MET A 30 5.26 1.57 -4.27
N ILE A 31 5.32 1.66 -2.94
CA ILE A 31 5.64 2.92 -2.23
C ILE A 31 7.01 3.45 -2.67
N ARG A 32 8.01 2.56 -2.73
CA ARG A 32 9.38 2.92 -3.15
C ARG A 32 9.44 3.28 -4.64
N TYR A 33 8.70 2.58 -5.48
CA TYR A 33 8.60 2.84 -6.91
C TYR A 33 8.18 4.29 -7.19
N TRP A 34 7.23 4.81 -6.41
CA TRP A 34 6.78 6.20 -6.49
C TRP A 34 7.69 7.23 -5.79
N GLY A 35 8.84 6.79 -5.26
CA GLY A 35 9.87 7.65 -4.66
C GLY A 35 9.64 8.00 -3.19
N TYR A 36 8.72 7.31 -2.50
CA TYR A 36 8.46 7.55 -1.08
C TYR A 36 9.35 6.66 -0.19
N PRO A 37 9.75 7.14 0.99
CA PRO A 37 10.32 6.27 2.02
C PRO A 37 9.25 5.25 2.46
N ALA A 38 9.68 4.01 2.70
CA ALA A 38 8.77 2.92 3.02
C ALA A 38 9.38 2.02 4.10
N GLU A 39 8.64 1.85 5.19
CA GLU A 39 8.95 0.92 6.27
C GLU A 39 7.88 -0.17 6.35
N LEU A 40 8.29 -1.37 6.79
CA LEU A 40 7.41 -2.50 7.08
C LEU A 40 7.67 -2.94 8.51
N HIS A 41 6.61 -3.02 9.31
CA HIS A 41 6.65 -3.42 10.71
C HIS A 41 5.78 -4.65 10.94
N ASP A 42 6.24 -5.54 11.83
CA ASP A 42 5.45 -6.68 12.31
C ASP A 42 4.64 -6.26 13.55
N VAL A 43 3.31 -6.38 13.48
CA VAL A 43 2.41 -6.17 14.61
C VAL A 43 1.93 -7.53 15.12
N LEU A 44 2.35 -7.89 16.34
CA LEU A 44 1.92 -9.11 17.02
C LEU A 44 0.64 -8.84 17.83
N THR A 45 -0.44 -9.52 17.50
CA THR A 45 -1.69 -9.46 18.29
C THR A 45 -1.59 -10.34 19.54
N ALA A 46 -2.41 -10.03 20.56
CA ALA A 46 -2.44 -10.79 21.81
C ALA A 46 -2.75 -12.29 21.63
N ASP A 47 -3.53 -12.62 20.59
CA ASP A 47 -3.88 -13.99 20.24
C ASP A 47 -2.94 -14.63 19.20
N GLY A 48 -1.86 -13.96 18.82
CA GLY A 48 -0.72 -14.56 18.13
C GLY A 48 -0.69 -14.39 16.60
N TYR A 49 -1.57 -13.57 16.01
CA TYR A 49 -1.45 -13.18 14.61
C TYR A 49 -0.32 -12.16 14.44
N ILE A 50 0.34 -12.23 13.29
CA ILE A 50 1.38 -11.26 12.91
C ILE A 50 0.88 -10.54 11.66
N LEU A 51 0.72 -9.22 11.79
CA LEU A 51 0.15 -8.35 10.78
C LEU A 51 1.24 -7.43 10.24
N ASP A 52 1.28 -7.29 8.92
CA ASP A 52 2.20 -6.37 8.26
C ASP A 52 1.61 -4.95 8.34
N LEU A 53 2.36 -4.03 8.94
CA LEU A 53 2.03 -2.62 9.04
C LEU A 53 3.00 -1.83 8.16
N PHE A 54 2.53 -1.34 7.03
CA PHE A 54 3.33 -0.49 6.15
C PHE A 54 3.30 0.95 6.66
N ARG A 55 4.40 1.68 6.49
CA ARG A 55 4.49 3.08 6.90
C ARG A 55 5.21 3.93 5.85
N ILE A 56 4.65 5.10 5.59
CA ILE A 56 5.23 6.17 4.80
C ILE A 56 5.57 7.33 5.76
N PRO A 57 6.81 7.43 6.25
CA PRO A 57 7.16 8.37 7.32
C PRO A 57 7.13 9.84 6.89
N HIS A 58 7.27 10.13 5.60
CA HIS A 58 7.15 11.48 5.03
C HIS A 58 6.98 11.44 3.50
N GLY A 59 6.58 12.58 2.92
CA GLY A 59 6.48 12.76 1.47
C GLY A 59 7.80 12.67 0.72
N ARG A 60 7.74 12.38 -0.59
CA ARG A 60 8.89 12.11 -1.47
C ARG A 60 9.80 13.31 -1.72
N HIS A 61 9.27 14.52 -1.53
CA HIS A 61 10.02 15.79 -1.66
C HIS A 61 10.30 16.47 -0.31
N SER A 62 9.93 15.84 0.81
CA SER A 62 10.30 16.35 2.12
C SER A 62 11.78 16.07 2.35
N GLU A 63 12.56 17.10 2.69
CA GLU A 63 13.85 16.81 3.33
C GLU A 63 13.55 16.09 4.65
N ALA A 64 14.41 15.12 5.02
CA ALA A 64 14.25 14.33 6.24
C ALA A 64 14.00 15.23 7.48
N ASN A 65 14.56 16.45 7.46
CA ASN A 65 14.48 17.45 8.53
C ASN A 65 13.54 18.64 8.24
N ALA A 66 12.84 18.70 7.10
CA ALA A 66 12.03 19.87 6.72
C ALA A 66 10.80 20.11 7.61
N SER A 67 10.31 19.07 8.30
CA SER A 67 9.18 19.17 9.24
C SER A 67 9.61 19.34 10.70
N CYS A 68 10.91 19.54 10.95
CA CYS A 68 11.40 19.81 12.28
C CYS A 68 11.15 21.28 12.57
N PHE A 69 10.15 21.58 13.41
CA PHE A 69 10.03 22.92 13.96
C PHE A 69 11.32 23.26 14.73
N PRO A 70 11.80 24.52 14.70
CA PRO A 70 13.12 24.89 15.25
C PRO A 70 13.34 24.56 16.73
N ASP A 71 12.27 24.21 17.47
CA ASP A 71 12.29 23.98 18.91
C ASP A 71 11.40 22.79 19.36
N ALA A 72 11.00 21.91 18.44
CA ALA A 72 10.21 20.71 18.78
C ALA A 72 10.82 19.48 18.11
N SER A 73 10.85 18.35 18.83
CA SER A 73 11.13 17.04 18.25
C SER A 73 10.40 16.90 16.91
N CYS A 74 11.04 16.35 15.88
CA CYS A 74 10.47 16.18 14.54
C CYS A 74 9.23 15.25 14.58
N HIS A 75 8.10 15.78 15.02
CA HIS A 75 6.85 15.07 15.23
C HIS A 75 5.90 15.47 14.10
N ARG A 76 5.73 14.56 13.15
CA ARG A 76 4.68 14.64 12.14
C ARG A 76 3.38 14.08 12.75
N PRO A 77 2.21 14.68 12.49
CA PRO A 77 0.95 14.11 12.92
C PRO A 77 0.75 12.71 12.30
N VAL A 78 0.38 11.73 13.11
CA VAL A 78 0.22 10.35 12.69
C VAL A 78 -1.19 10.11 12.15
N VAL A 79 -1.29 9.42 11.02
CA VAL A 79 -2.56 8.91 10.47
C VAL A 79 -2.47 7.41 10.31
N LEU A 80 -3.43 6.70 10.87
CA LEU A 80 -3.64 5.26 10.65
C LEU A 80 -4.75 5.09 9.63
N MET A 81 -4.43 4.51 8.47
CA MET A 81 -5.39 4.19 7.42
C MET A 81 -5.77 2.73 7.54
N ASP A 82 -7.07 2.50 7.71
CA ASP A 82 -7.63 1.18 7.92
C ASP A 82 -8.52 0.77 6.74
N HIS A 83 -8.27 -0.42 6.20
CA HIS A 83 -8.89 -0.87 4.97
C HIS A 83 -10.29 -1.47 5.18
N GLY A 84 -11.08 -1.52 4.11
CA GLY A 84 -12.43 -2.09 4.11
C GLY A 84 -12.49 -3.62 4.21
N LEU A 85 -13.71 -4.15 4.17
CA LEU A 85 -13.95 -5.60 4.10
C LEU A 85 -13.42 -6.18 2.79
N SER A 86 -12.69 -7.29 2.87
CA SER A 86 -12.14 -8.01 1.71
C SER A 86 -11.11 -7.18 0.89
N ALA A 87 -10.45 -6.23 1.55
CA ALA A 87 -9.37 -5.42 0.97
C ALA A 87 -8.02 -5.72 1.67
N SER A 88 -7.01 -4.94 1.30
CA SER A 88 -5.76 -4.79 2.04
C SER A 88 -5.37 -3.31 2.08
N SER A 89 -4.35 -2.99 2.86
CA SER A 89 -3.81 -1.63 2.96
C SER A 89 -3.34 -1.04 1.63
N ALA A 90 -3.17 -1.87 0.60
CA ALA A 90 -2.79 -1.44 -0.75
C ALA A 90 -3.81 -0.49 -1.39
N GLU A 91 -5.08 -0.52 -0.96
CA GLU A 91 -6.13 0.32 -1.55
C GLU A 91 -5.82 1.83 -1.48
N PHE A 92 -4.99 2.24 -0.52
CA PHE A 92 -4.59 3.63 -0.32
C PHE A 92 -3.42 4.08 -1.20
N ILE A 93 -2.78 3.15 -1.93
CA ILE A 93 -1.54 3.38 -2.70
C ILE A 93 -1.58 2.84 -4.14
N VAL A 94 -2.67 2.20 -4.58
CA VAL A 94 -2.77 1.53 -5.90
C VAL A 94 -2.92 2.48 -7.10
N ASN A 95 -3.18 3.76 -6.86
CA ASN A 95 -3.22 4.78 -7.91
C ASN A 95 -1.93 5.63 -7.88
N PRO A 96 -1.66 6.44 -8.91
CA PRO A 96 -0.56 7.41 -8.87
C PRO A 96 -0.58 8.33 -7.64
N PRO A 97 0.56 8.90 -7.23
CA PRO A 97 0.71 9.74 -6.05
C PRO A 97 -0.29 10.88 -5.92
N GLU A 98 -0.75 11.41 -7.04
CA GLU A 98 -1.65 12.54 -7.12
C GLU A 98 -3.12 12.17 -6.81
N SER A 99 -3.44 10.88 -6.75
CA SER A 99 -4.80 10.36 -6.51
C SER A 99 -4.90 9.26 -5.45
N SER A 100 -3.77 8.86 -4.87
CA SER A 100 -3.70 7.89 -3.78
C SER A 100 -3.62 8.59 -2.43
N ALA A 101 -4.58 8.30 -1.54
CA ALA A 101 -4.76 9.03 -0.29
C ALA A 101 -3.53 8.98 0.63
N ALA A 102 -2.82 7.83 0.69
CA ALA A 102 -1.63 7.70 1.53
C ALA A 102 -0.49 8.62 1.07
N TYR A 103 -0.28 8.70 -0.25
CA TYR A 103 0.75 9.57 -0.84
C TYR A 103 0.40 11.05 -0.65
N ILE A 104 -0.86 11.43 -0.88
CA ILE A 104 -1.36 12.80 -0.65
C ILE A 104 -1.12 13.23 0.81
N LEU A 105 -1.41 12.35 1.78
CA LEU A 105 -1.19 12.65 3.20
C LEU A 105 0.30 12.74 3.56
N ALA A 106 1.14 11.85 3.02
CA ALA A 106 2.57 11.90 3.26
C ALA A 106 3.19 13.20 2.72
N ASP A 107 2.81 13.62 1.50
CA ASP A 107 3.23 14.89 0.90
C ASP A 107 2.68 16.11 1.65
N ALA A 108 1.51 15.97 2.31
CA ALA A 108 0.97 16.99 3.21
C ALA A 108 1.65 17.04 4.60
N GLY A 109 2.65 16.20 4.84
CA GLY A 109 3.47 16.23 6.06
C GLY A 109 3.01 15.31 7.19
N PHE A 110 2.10 14.36 6.92
CA PHE A 110 1.69 13.35 7.89
C PHE A 110 2.66 12.15 7.90
N ASP A 111 2.73 11.48 9.05
CA ASP A 111 3.34 10.15 9.19
C ASP A 111 2.24 9.09 9.01
N VAL A 112 2.27 8.39 7.87
CA VAL A 112 1.14 7.57 7.43
C VAL A 112 1.42 6.10 7.69
N PHE A 113 0.53 5.45 8.43
CA PHE A 113 0.53 4.01 8.68
C PHE A 113 -0.63 3.36 7.93
N LEU A 114 -0.35 2.26 7.26
CA LEU A 114 -1.32 1.50 6.46
C LEU A 114 -1.54 0.15 7.13
N LEU A 115 -2.65 0.04 7.84
CA LEU A 115 -2.96 -1.13 8.66
C LEU A 115 -3.44 -2.29 7.79
N ASN A 116 -3.03 -3.52 8.14
CA ASN A 116 -3.64 -4.73 7.61
C ASN A 116 -4.37 -5.53 8.69
N HIS A 117 -5.46 -6.14 8.27
CA HIS A 117 -6.25 -7.05 9.08
C HIS A 117 -5.74 -8.49 9.01
N ARG A 118 -5.97 -9.25 10.08
CA ARG A 118 -5.85 -10.72 10.06
C ARG A 118 -6.66 -11.31 8.90
N GLY A 119 -6.07 -12.25 8.19
CA GLY A 119 -6.69 -12.91 7.03
C GLY A 119 -6.66 -12.14 5.71
N SER A 120 -6.36 -10.83 5.72
CA SER A 120 -6.02 -10.08 4.49
C SER A 120 -4.73 -10.65 3.87
N THR A 121 -4.38 -10.23 2.65
CA THR A 121 -3.13 -10.66 1.99
C THR A 121 -1.90 -10.54 2.90
N HIS A 122 -1.81 -9.45 3.66
CA HIS A 122 -0.68 -9.14 4.55
C HIS A 122 -0.99 -9.40 6.04
N GLY A 123 -1.93 -10.30 6.32
CA GLY A 123 -2.31 -10.71 7.68
C GLY A 123 -2.47 -12.22 7.83
N LYS A 124 -1.75 -13.01 7.01
CA LYS A 124 -1.83 -14.49 6.98
C LYS A 124 -0.70 -15.17 7.76
N ARG A 125 -0.10 -14.50 8.75
CA ARG A 125 0.93 -15.08 9.62
C ARG A 125 0.41 -15.22 11.04
N HIS A 126 0.88 -16.24 11.73
CA HIS A 126 0.59 -16.50 13.14
C HIS A 126 1.74 -17.27 13.77
N VAL A 127 2.00 -17.05 15.06
CA VAL A 127 3.13 -17.64 15.80
C VAL A 127 3.16 -19.18 15.86
N SER A 128 2.04 -19.85 15.58
CA SER A 128 1.89 -21.29 15.82
C SER A 128 0.82 -21.97 14.96
N ILE A 129 -0.16 -21.23 14.45
CA ILE A 129 -1.25 -21.76 13.65
C ILE A 129 -0.96 -21.53 12.17
N ALA A 130 -1.00 -22.58 11.37
CA ALA A 130 -0.78 -22.46 9.94
C ALA A 130 -2.02 -21.93 9.18
N PRO A 131 -1.86 -21.16 8.09
CA PRO A 131 -2.98 -20.57 7.35
C PRO A 131 -3.93 -21.58 6.68
N TRP A 132 -3.52 -22.84 6.50
CA TRP A 132 -4.41 -23.89 5.99
C TRP A 132 -5.27 -24.54 7.09
N SER A 133 -5.09 -24.17 8.37
CA SER A 133 -5.88 -24.69 9.47
C SER A 133 -7.19 -23.92 9.62
N ASN A 134 -8.30 -24.62 9.82
CA ASN A 134 -9.58 -23.97 10.17
C ASN A 134 -9.49 -23.11 11.43
N LYS A 135 -8.58 -23.43 12.36
CA LYS A 135 -8.35 -22.63 13.57
C LYS A 135 -7.80 -21.24 13.25
N PHE A 136 -7.02 -21.11 12.16
CA PHE A 136 -6.49 -19.83 11.70
C PHE A 136 -7.60 -18.87 11.26
N TRP A 137 -8.72 -19.41 10.76
CA TRP A 137 -9.82 -18.60 10.24
C TRP A 137 -10.96 -18.44 11.24
N HIS A 138 -10.74 -18.83 12.50
CA HIS A 138 -11.77 -18.78 13.54
C HIS A 138 -11.82 -17.41 14.22
N PHE A 139 -12.11 -16.36 13.44
CA PHE A 139 -12.30 -15.00 13.92
C PHE A 139 -13.46 -14.32 13.15
N THR A 140 -13.94 -13.18 13.66
CA THR A 140 -14.92 -12.33 12.98
C THR A 140 -14.38 -10.92 12.82
N TYR A 141 -15.04 -10.09 11.99
CA TYR A 141 -14.62 -8.71 11.76
C TYR A 141 -14.55 -7.87 13.04
N VAL A 142 -15.43 -8.13 14.01
CA VAL A 142 -15.40 -7.43 15.32
C VAL A 142 -14.08 -7.66 16.06
N VAL A 143 -13.56 -8.89 16.02
CA VAL A 143 -12.27 -9.25 16.64
C VAL A 143 -11.08 -8.85 15.73
N CYS A 144 -11.35 -8.54 14.47
CA CYS A 144 -10.37 -8.18 13.46
C CYS A 144 -9.84 -6.75 13.62
N ILE A 145 -10.73 -5.80 13.94
CA ILE A 145 -10.42 -4.36 14.08
C ILE A 145 -10.02 -3.96 15.51
N MET A 146 -10.43 -4.73 16.52
CA MET A 146 -10.05 -4.44 17.91
C MET A 146 -8.59 -4.81 18.14
N LEU A 147 -7.69 -3.91 17.74
CA LEU A 147 -6.26 -3.96 18.00
C LEU A 147 -5.87 -3.31 19.34
N PHE A 148 -6.81 -3.16 20.28
CA PHE A 148 -6.58 -2.61 21.62
C PHE A 148 -7.32 -3.40 22.69
#